data_AF-A0A9P6TKI9-F1
#
_entry.id   AF-A0A9P6TKI9-F1
#
_cell.length_a   1.000
_cell.length_b   1.000
_cell.length_c   1.000
_cell.angle_alpha   90.00
_cell.angle_beta   90.00
_cell.angle_gamma   90.00
#
_symmetry.space_group_name_H-M   'P 1'
#
loop_
_entity.id
_entity.type
_entity.pdbx_description
1 polymer ?
#
loop_
_entity_poly.entity_id
_entity_poly.type
_entity_poly.pdbx_seq_one_letter_code
_entity_poly.pdbx_strand_id
1 'polypeptide(L)'
;MNYQAVETFDVKKEQEFWNEVIDRATQNLIDISCSNTEPLQSQDVQERVEKYRDLLDQMDTGHEQQTSGVQLLENNLSAADILVNAKPYGGMSDGEVDWLYQAMDDIQAAIQRIQVQPVGDMVVHLTMTENSAIRAY
;
A
#
# COMPACT_ATOMS: atom_id res chain seq x y z
N MET A 1 45.19 20.24 41.82
CA MET A 1 43.84 19.77 41.47
C MET A 1 43.40 20.55 40.25
N ASN A 2 43.49 19.93 39.07
CA ASN A 2 43.18 20.54 37.79
C ASN A 2 41.65 20.58 37.68
N TYR A 3 41.04 21.76 37.75
CA TYR A 3 39.60 21.90 37.53
C TYR A 3 39.33 21.61 36.05
N GLN A 4 38.79 20.42 35.77
CA GLN A 4 38.22 20.11 34.46
C GLN A 4 37.15 21.16 34.15
N ALA A 5 37.34 21.83 33.01
CA ALA A 5 36.39 22.78 32.46
C ALA A 5 35.01 22.11 32.41
N VAL A 6 34.06 22.69 33.14
CA VAL A 6 32.65 22.34 33.02
C VAL A 6 32.26 22.71 31.59
N GLU A 7 31.93 21.70 30.78
CA GLU A 7 31.35 21.91 29.45
C GLU A 7 30.15 22.83 29.60
N THR A 8 30.25 24.05 29.09
CA THR A 8 29.16 24.99 29.03
C THR A 8 28.13 24.43 28.05
N PHE A 9 27.05 23.87 28.56
CA PHE A 9 25.93 23.42 27.74
C PHE A 9 25.41 24.60 26.89
N ASP A 10 25.39 24.40 25.57
CA ASP A 10 24.89 25.38 24.62
C ASP A 10 23.36 25.35 24.62
N VAL A 11 22.78 26.22 25.46
CA VAL A 11 21.32 26.35 25.66
C VAL A 11 20.57 26.55 24.33
N LYS A 12 21.20 27.13 23.31
CA LYS A 12 20.57 27.30 21.98
C LYS A 12 20.43 25.96 21.25
N LYS A 13 21.46 25.12 21.28
CA LYS A 13 21.42 23.80 20.64
C LYS A 13 20.43 22.86 21.32
N GLU A 14 20.33 22.95 22.64
CA GLU A 14 19.32 22.19 23.39
C GLU A 14 17.90 22.65 23.04
N GLN A 15 17.68 23.96 22.92
CA GLN A 15 16.39 24.50 22.50
C GLN A 15 16.02 24.06 21.07
N GLU A 16 16.96 24.08 20.13
CA GLU A 16 16.75 23.61 18.76
C GLU A 16 16.41 22.12 18.73
N PHE A 17 17.11 21.30 19.51
CA PHE A 17 16.83 19.88 19.66
C PHE A 17 15.42 19.63 20.20
N TRP A 18 15.01 20.32 21.26
CA TRP A 18 13.66 20.15 21.80
C TRP A 18 12.57 20.62 20.83
N ASN A 19 12.82 21.68 20.06
CA ASN A 19 11.90 22.11 19.00
C ASN A 19 11.75 21.03 17.92
N GLU A 20 12.85 20.42 17.46
CA GLU A 20 12.82 19.34 16.48
C GLU A 20 12.05 18.10 17.00
N VAL A 21 12.26 17.75 18.27
CA VAL A 21 11.56 16.64 18.92
C VAL A 21 10.06 16.92 18.97
N ILE A 22 9.66 18.13 19.35
CA ILE A 22 8.25 18.53 19.41
C ILE A 22 7.63 18.53 18.01
N ASP A 23 8.32 19.07 17.01
CA ASP A 23 7.83 19.11 15.62
C ASP A 23 7.63 17.69 15.07
N ARG A 24 8.62 16.81 15.26
CA ARG A 24 8.54 15.40 14.83
C ARG A 24 7.43 14.66 15.56
N ALA A 25 7.28 14.88 16.86
CA ALA A 25 6.21 14.26 17.65
C ALA A 25 4.83 14.76 17.19
N THR A 26 4.70 16.04 16.89
CA THR A 26 3.46 16.67 16.42
C THR A 26 3.06 16.16 15.03
N GLN A 27 4.03 16.04 14.11
CA GLN A 27 3.79 15.50 12.76
C GLN A 27 3.42 14.01 12.76
N ASN A 28 3.95 13.24 13.71
CA ASN A 28 3.69 11.80 13.81
C ASN A 28 2.46 11.44 14.66
N LEU A 29 1.89 12.41 15.38
CA LEU A 29 0.72 12.17 16.22
C LEU A 29 -0.51 12.03 15.32
N ILE A 30 -1.17 10.88 15.41
CA ILE A 30 -2.43 10.63 14.72
C ILE A 30 -3.56 11.18 15.59
N ASP A 31 -4.21 12.25 15.13
CA ASP A 31 -5.45 12.73 15.74
C ASP A 31 -6.58 11.73 15.45
N ILE A 32 -7.10 11.12 16.51
CA ILE A 32 -8.20 10.15 16.45
C ILE A 32 -9.59 10.83 16.54
N SER A 33 -9.62 12.14 16.77
CA SER A 33 -10.85 12.92 16.77
C SER A 33 -11.23 13.26 15.32
N CYS A 34 -12.14 12.46 14.72
CA CYS A 34 -12.69 12.72 13.38
C CYS A 34 -13.62 13.95 13.33
N SER A 35 -13.39 14.98 14.15
CA SER A 35 -14.34 16.09 14.34
C SER A 35 -14.02 17.38 13.61
N ASN A 36 -12.79 17.65 13.15
CA ASN A 36 -12.47 18.97 12.61
C ASN A 36 -11.39 18.96 11.51
N THR A 37 -11.71 18.44 10.33
CA THR A 37 -11.35 19.22 9.15
C THR A 37 -12.55 20.10 8.88
N GLU A 38 -12.52 21.34 9.37
CA GLU A 38 -13.41 22.37 8.82
C GLU A 38 -13.26 22.26 7.31
N PRO A 39 -14.34 21.93 6.57
CA PRO A 39 -14.23 21.76 5.13
C PRO A 39 -13.60 23.05 4.60
N LEU A 40 -12.53 22.92 3.80
CA LEU A 40 -11.91 24.04 3.11
C LEU A 40 -13.03 24.95 2.63
N GLN A 41 -12.99 26.23 3.02
CA GLN A 41 -14.07 27.15 2.69
C GLN A 41 -14.29 27.08 1.17
N SER A 42 -15.53 27.12 0.72
CA SER A 42 -15.83 26.99 -0.72
C SER A 42 -15.04 28.00 -1.56
N GLN A 43 -14.72 29.16 -0.98
CA GLN A 43 -13.83 30.16 -1.57
C GLN A 43 -12.39 29.65 -1.73
N ASP A 44 -11.78 29.10 -0.68
CA ASP A 44 -10.42 28.53 -0.74
C ASP A 44 -10.32 27.40 -1.78
N VAL A 45 -11.37 26.58 -1.87
CA VAL A 45 -11.45 25.51 -2.88
C VAL A 45 -11.49 26.11 -4.28
N GLN A 46 -12.34 27.12 -4.51
CA GLN A 46 -12.46 27.78 -5.80
C GLN A 46 -11.16 28.46 -6.23
N GLU A 47 -10.51 29.21 -5.33
CA GLU A 47 -9.23 29.86 -5.59
C GLU A 47 -8.12 28.85 -5.92
N ARG A 48 -8.09 27.71 -5.21
CA ARG A 48 -7.15 26.62 -5.50
C ARG A 48 -7.43 25.96 -6.85
N VAL A 49 -8.69 25.74 -7.19
CA VAL A 49 -9.09 25.15 -8.48
C VAL A 49 -8.65 26.06 -9.64
N GLU A 50 -8.89 27.36 -9.53
CA GLU A 50 -8.46 28.34 -10.54
C GLU A 50 -6.93 28.35 -10.68
N LYS A 51 -6.21 28.41 -9.55
CA LYS A 51 -4.74 28.37 -9.56
C LYS A 51 -4.18 27.10 -10.18
N TYR A 52 -4.74 25.93 -9.87
CA TYR A 52 -4.28 24.67 -10.46
C TYR A 52 -4.59 24.57 -11.94
N ARG A 53 -5.72 25.14 -12.38
CA ARG A 53 -6.07 25.24 -13.79
C ARG A 53 -5.09 26.12 -14.55
N ASP A 54 -4.75 27.29 -14.01
CA ASP A 54 -3.77 28.18 -14.62
C ASP A 54 -2.39 27.53 -14.73
N LEU A 55 -1.99 26.76 -13.70
CA LEU A 55 -0.73 26.01 -13.73
C LEU A 55 -0.77 24.87 -14.75
N LEU A 56 -1.90 24.16 -14.88
CA LEU A 56 -2.09 23.12 -15.90
C LEU A 56 -2.02 23.71 -17.31
N ASP A 57 -2.69 24.83 -17.57
CA ASP A 57 -2.67 25.49 -18.87
C ASP A 57 -1.25 26.01 -19.22
N GLN A 58 -0.49 26.46 -18.21
CA GLN A 58 0.94 26.81 -18.38
C GLN A 58 1.83 25.60 -18.68
N MET A 59 1.52 24.42 -18.14
CA MET A 59 2.26 23.18 -18.41
C MET A 59 1.89 22.58 -19.78
N ASP A 60 0.62 22.66 -20.18
CA ASP A 60 0.11 22.07 -21.43
C ASP A 60 0.63 22.83 -22.67
N THR A 61 0.92 24.13 -22.53
CA THR A 61 1.59 24.91 -23.58
C THR A 61 3.07 24.54 -23.79
N GLY A 62 3.64 23.68 -22.94
CA GLY A 62 5.03 23.21 -23.03
C GLY A 62 5.19 21.68 -23.17
N HIS A 63 4.11 20.90 -23.23
CA HIS A 63 4.14 19.44 -23.40
C HIS A 63 3.29 19.03 -24.60
N GLU A 64 3.88 19.09 -25.79
CA GLU A 64 3.31 18.36 -26.92
C GLU A 64 3.30 16.85 -26.58
N GLN A 65 2.10 16.26 -26.70
CA GLN A 65 1.82 14.82 -26.79
C GLN A 65 1.71 14.02 -25.48
N GLN A 66 0.52 14.03 -24.87
CA GLN A 66 0.04 12.85 -24.13
C GLN A 66 -1.48 12.60 -24.23
N THR A 67 -2.11 13.04 -25.33
CA THR A 67 -3.47 12.62 -25.71
C THR A 67 -3.43 11.60 -26.84
N SER A 68 -2.53 10.61 -26.76
CA SER A 68 -2.66 9.41 -27.58
C SER A 68 -3.38 8.37 -26.73
N GLY A 69 -4.69 8.21 -26.97
CA GLY A 69 -5.39 7.01 -26.56
C GLY A 69 -4.55 5.79 -26.95
N VAL A 70 -4.55 4.76 -26.10
CA VAL A 70 -3.78 3.53 -26.29
C VAL A 70 -3.93 3.06 -27.74
N GLN A 71 -2.93 3.31 -28.56
CA GLN A 71 -2.84 2.72 -29.89
C GLN A 71 -2.58 1.25 -29.61
N LEU A 72 -3.61 0.41 -29.80
CA LEU A 72 -3.42 -1.02 -29.92
C LEU A 72 -2.32 -1.20 -30.97
N LEU A 73 -1.24 -1.88 -30.60
CA LEU A 73 -0.14 -2.20 -31.51
C LEU A 73 -0.76 -2.84 -32.76
N GLU A 74 -0.83 -2.09 -33.86
CA GLU A 74 -1.23 -2.62 -35.14
C GLU A 74 -0.15 -3.64 -35.52
N ASN A 75 -0.45 -4.91 -35.29
CA ASN A 75 0.33 -5.98 -35.90
C ASN A 75 0.18 -5.78 -37.42
N ASN A 76 1.29 -5.50 -38.10
CA ASN A 76 1.40 -5.34 -39.56
C ASN A 76 1.04 -6.61 -40.37
N LEU A 77 0.32 -7.55 -39.76
CA LEU A 77 -0.11 -8.82 -40.31
C LEU A 77 -1.60 -8.71 -40.65
N SER A 78 -1.95 -9.06 -41.89
CA SER A 78 -3.35 -9.18 -42.30
C SER A 78 -4.06 -10.19 -41.40
N ALA A 79 -5.26 -9.85 -40.93
CA ALA A 79 -6.06 -10.76 -40.09
C ALA A 79 -6.29 -12.13 -40.78
N ALA A 80 -6.39 -12.14 -42.12
CA ALA A 80 -6.50 -13.36 -42.91
C ALA A 80 -5.22 -14.22 -42.81
N ASP A 81 -4.05 -13.59 -42.86
CA ASP A 81 -2.76 -14.30 -42.76
C ASP A 81 -2.55 -14.89 -41.36
N ILE A 82 -3.03 -14.21 -40.31
CA ILE A 82 -2.99 -14.73 -38.94
C ILE A 82 -3.86 -15.99 -38.82
N LEU A 83 -5.06 -15.98 -39.40
CA LEU A 83 -5.98 -17.13 -39.36
C LEU A 83 -5.47 -18.31 -40.19
N VAL A 84 -4.83 -18.05 -41.34
CA VAL A 84 -4.25 -19.09 -42.18
C VAL A 84 -3.01 -19.72 -41.54
N ASN A 85 -2.20 -18.92 -40.84
CA ASN A 85 -1.00 -19.41 -40.14
C ASN A 85 -1.27 -19.84 -38.70
N ALA A 86 -2.53 -19.80 -38.24
CA ALA A 86 -2.90 -20.22 -36.90
C ALA A 86 -2.64 -21.72 -36.75
N LYS A 87 -1.65 -22.04 -35.91
CA LYS A 87 -1.36 -23.42 -35.51
C LYS A 87 -2.22 -23.80 -34.31
N PRO A 88 -2.63 -25.07 -34.18
CA PRO A 88 -3.28 -25.55 -32.96
C PRO A 88 -2.39 -25.23 -31.75
N TYR A 89 -3.03 -24.93 -30.61
CA TYR A 89 -2.36 -24.54 -29.36
C TYR A 89 -1.35 -23.38 -29.51
N GLY A 90 -1.57 -22.47 -30.47
CA GLY A 90 -0.68 -21.34 -30.71
C GLY A 90 0.69 -21.74 -31.27
N GLY A 91 0.83 -22.96 -31.78
CA GLY A 91 2.10 -23.50 -32.27
C GLY A 91 2.94 -24.23 -31.23
N MET A 92 2.41 -24.43 -30.02
CA MET A 92 3.02 -25.32 -29.02
C MET A 92 3.02 -26.76 -29.51
N SER A 93 4.09 -27.49 -29.19
CA SER A 93 4.15 -28.93 -29.36
C SER A 93 3.32 -29.65 -28.29
N ASP A 94 2.87 -30.87 -28.57
CA ASP A 94 2.02 -31.63 -27.65
C ASP A 94 2.67 -31.81 -26.26
N GLY A 95 4.00 -31.98 -26.20
CA GLY A 95 4.73 -32.08 -24.94
C GLY A 95 4.77 -30.76 -24.14
N GLU A 96 4.77 -29.61 -24.81
CA GLU A 96 4.66 -28.30 -24.13
C GLU A 96 3.25 -28.06 -23.61
N VAL A 97 2.23 -28.54 -24.33
CA VAL A 97 0.84 -28.49 -23.90
C VAL A 97 0.61 -29.39 -22.68
N ASP A 98 1.15 -30.61 -22.69
CA ASP A 98 1.10 -31.52 -21.54
C ASP A 98 1.81 -30.94 -20.31
N TRP A 99 2.99 -30.34 -20.51
CA TRP A 99 3.70 -29.65 -19.44
C TRP A 99 2.89 -28.48 -18.87
N LEU A 100 2.23 -27.69 -19.72
CA LEU A 100 1.37 -26.59 -19.30
C LEU A 100 0.22 -27.08 -18.43
N TYR A 101 -0.46 -28.16 -18.83
CA TYR A 101 -1.54 -28.73 -18.03
C TYR A 101 -1.05 -29.29 -16.70
N GLN A 102 0.10 -29.98 -16.70
CA GLN A 102 0.71 -30.45 -15.46
C GLN A 102 1.08 -29.29 -14.52
N ALA A 103 1.63 -28.21 -15.05
CA ALA A 103 1.97 -27.03 -14.27
C ALA A 103 0.72 -26.37 -13.67
N MET A 104 -0.40 -26.33 -14.41
CA MET A 104 -1.68 -25.84 -13.88
C MET A 104 -2.20 -26.71 -12.74
N ASP A 105 -2.14 -28.03 -12.88
CA ASP A 105 -2.55 -28.98 -11.84
C ASP A 105 -1.67 -28.87 -10.59
N ASP A 106 -0.35 -28.71 -10.77
CA ASP A 106 0.60 -28.52 -9.67
C ASP A 106 0.32 -27.21 -8.91
N ILE A 107 0.03 -26.12 -9.63
CA ILE A 107 -0.36 -24.83 -9.03
C ILE A 107 -1.66 -24.97 -8.24
N GLN A 108 -2.67 -25.64 -8.82
CA GLN A 108 -3.94 -25.86 -8.15
C GLN A 108 -3.77 -26.70 -6.87
N ALA A 109 -2.96 -27.75 -6.93
CA ALA A 109 -2.62 -28.56 -5.77
C ALA A 109 -1.84 -27.77 -4.71
N ALA A 110 -0.95 -26.87 -5.11
CA ALA A 110 -0.21 -26.00 -4.20
C ALA A 110 -1.12 -25.00 -3.48
N ILE A 111 -2.07 -24.38 -4.19
CA ILE A 111 -3.06 -23.46 -3.60
C ILE A 111 -3.89 -24.16 -2.52
N GLN A 112 -4.32 -25.38 -2.76
CA GLN A 112 -5.10 -26.16 -1.78
C GLN A 112 -4.31 -26.50 -0.51
N ARG A 113 -2.98 -26.49 -0.56
CA ARG A 113 -2.11 -26.73 0.60
C ARG A 113 -1.90 -25.49 1.47
N ILE A 114 -2.34 -24.32 1.02
CA ILE A 114 -2.30 -23.09 1.82
C ILE A 114 -3.42 -23.15 2.85
N GLN A 115 -3.14 -23.79 3.98
CA GLN A 115 -4.06 -23.90 5.11
C GLN A 115 -3.29 -23.77 6.44
N VAL A 116 -3.94 -23.19 7.43
CA VAL A 116 -3.38 -23.10 8.79
C VAL A 116 -3.47 -24.48 9.44
N GLN A 117 -2.32 -25.05 9.79
CA GLN A 117 -2.29 -26.30 10.55
C GLN A 117 -2.67 -26.00 12.00
N PRO A 118 -3.71 -26.66 12.56
CA PRO A 118 -4.10 -26.44 13.94
C PRO A 118 -3.02 -26.99 14.88
N VAL A 119 -2.39 -26.11 15.65
CA VAL A 119 -1.45 -26.49 16.71
C VAL A 119 -2.06 -26.08 18.05
N GLY A 120 -2.73 -27.04 18.69
CA GLY A 120 -3.42 -26.83 19.97
C GLY A 120 -4.74 -26.06 19.85
N ASP A 121 -5.32 -25.74 21.00
CA ASP A 121 -6.60 -25.05 21.09
C ASP A 121 -6.40 -23.53 21.12
N MET A 122 -6.99 -22.82 20.16
CA MET A 122 -7.00 -21.33 20.16
C MET A 122 -7.86 -20.77 21.30
N VAL A 123 -8.87 -21.52 21.72
CA VAL A 123 -9.83 -21.12 22.75
C VAL A 123 -9.90 -22.21 23.79
N VAL A 124 -9.53 -21.86 25.02
CA VAL A 124 -9.69 -22.74 26.18
C VAL A 124 -10.84 -22.22 27.02
N HIS A 125 -11.89 -23.02 27.16
CA HIS A 125 -13.01 -22.68 28.04
C HIS A 125 -12.64 -22.98 29.50
N LEU A 126 -12.58 -21.93 30.32
CA LEU A 126 -12.36 -22.07 31.75
C LEU A 126 -13.68 -22.52 32.41
N THR A 127 -13.78 -23.80 32.74
CA THR A 127 -14.81 -24.26 33.68
C THR A 127 -14.33 -23.96 35.10
N MET A 128 -14.97 -23.00 35.76
CA MET A 128 -14.83 -22.82 37.21
C MET A 128 -15.37 -24.10 37.86
N THR A 129 -14.48 -24.97 38.34
CA THR A 129 -14.86 -26.03 39.28
C THR A 129 -15.61 -25.37 40.42
N GLU A 130 -16.86 -25.78 40.60
CA GLU A 130 -17.82 -25.14 41.47
C GLU A 130 -17.22 -24.78 42.83
N ASN A 131 -17.44 -23.53 43.17
CA ASN A 131 -17.08 -22.85 44.40
C ASN A 131 -17.73 -23.57 45.60
N SER A 132 -17.16 -24.69 46.03
CA SER A 132 -17.51 -25.33 47.30
C SER A 132 -16.89 -24.55 48.46
N ALA A 133 -17.42 -23.35 48.74
CA ALA A 133 -17.51 -22.73 50.08
C ALA A 133 -17.78 -21.22 49.99
N ILE A 134 -19.02 -20.82 49.65
CA ILE A 134 -19.62 -19.64 50.28
C ILE A 134 -20.73 -20.18 51.19
N ARG A 135 -20.34 -20.79 52.32
CA ARG A 135 -21.24 -20.92 53.47
C ARG A 135 -21.10 -19.64 54.27
N ALA A 136 -22.12 -18.80 54.17
CA ALA A 136 -22.36 -17.72 55.11
C ALA A 136 -22.30 -18.24 56.55
N TYR A 137 -21.53 -17.54 57.38
CA TYR A 137 -21.68 -17.44 58.82
C TYR A 137 -21.26 -16.03 59.23
#